data_AF-A0A7G9GMY5-F1
#
_entry.id   AF-A0A7G9GMY5-F1
#
_cell.length_a   1.000
_cell.length_b   1.000
_cell.length_c   1.000
_cell.angle_alpha   90.00
_cell.angle_beta   90.00
_cell.angle_gamma   90.00
#
_symmetry.space_group_name_H-M   'P 1'
#
loop_
_entity.id
_entity.type
_entity.pdbx_description
1 polymer ?
#
loop_
_entity_poly.entity_id
_entity_poly.type
_entity_poly.pdbx_seq_one_letter_code
_entity_poly.pdbx_strand_id
1 'polypeptide(L)'
;MGFIDGIIEKILRHEDEVIYVNLKELMDAVTLENALNERGISFVMDIRLTNEGCKVTISRRKLDIYEKDMQDFHVEEPKVLYDIDDAKEKHVPIGMSNYRMVKKENAYYVDKTKMIEELLRLNDQVTLITRPRRFGKTLNMSMLAEFFDITKDSKEIFKDTYIYQTKYVKEMNKWPVIFLSFFDCKGDEGFMMESLIGNLLYEYDKYSLEFDNIKSIGFKKRIERVYDILLRNVESDKELFLMQEALSLLIRFLYEKYNKQVILLLDEYDTPFMSALTGKYYEQVKDLLTGMLSSALKDNEYLYKGVLTGIQRIAKENLFSGLNNLEVCSIQDEKYKDVFGFTEDETRTLLKAHHLELNQDVKEMYDGYTIGGIEIYNPWSVLNYADKGVLASYWINTGSNEVVCQLLEKSSNKVKKQYVELLEKGEIKVNCILEGAYVELHGAT
;
A
#
# COMPACT_ATOMS: atom_id res chain seq x y z
N MET A 1 -53.66 -1.28 -7.11
CA MET A 1 -52.57 -2.04 -6.45
C MET A 1 -51.37 -1.97 -7.36
N GLY A 2 -50.23 -1.48 -6.86
CA GLY A 2 -49.03 -1.33 -7.65
C GLY A 2 -48.49 -2.70 -8.11
N PHE A 3 -47.67 -2.69 -9.17
CA PHE A 3 -47.01 -3.90 -9.67
C PHE A 3 -46.26 -4.66 -8.55
N ILE A 4 -45.62 -3.92 -7.64
CA ILE A 4 -44.94 -4.44 -6.44
C ILE A 4 -45.92 -5.05 -5.43
N ASP A 5 -47.07 -4.40 -5.17
CA ASP A 5 -48.08 -4.94 -4.25
C ASP A 5 -48.64 -6.29 -4.73
N GLY A 6 -48.82 -6.44 -6.05
CA GLY A 6 -49.27 -7.70 -6.64
C GLY A 6 -48.24 -8.83 -6.48
N ILE A 7 -46.95 -8.52 -6.52
CA ILE A 7 -45.87 -9.48 -6.27
C ILE A 7 -45.86 -9.89 -4.79
N ILE A 8 -46.01 -8.93 -3.87
CA ILE A 8 -46.02 -9.19 -2.42
C ILE A 8 -47.21 -10.06 -2.04
N GLU A 9 -48.40 -9.83 -2.60
CA GLU A 9 -49.56 -10.72 -2.36
C GLU A 9 -49.31 -12.15 -2.85
N LYS A 10 -48.60 -12.32 -3.97
CA LYS A 10 -48.26 -13.64 -4.49
C LYS A 10 -47.32 -14.39 -3.54
N ILE A 11 -46.36 -13.67 -2.95
CA ILE A 11 -45.42 -14.17 -1.92
C ILE A 11 -46.15 -14.57 -0.64
N LEU A 12 -47.14 -13.77 -0.20
CA LEU A 12 -47.92 -14.07 0.99
C LEU A 12 -48.81 -15.32 0.84
N ARG A 13 -49.26 -15.64 -0.38
CA ARG A 13 -50.18 -16.77 -0.62
C ARG A 13 -49.50 -18.14 -0.80
N HIS A 14 -48.20 -18.17 -1.12
CA HIS A 14 -47.47 -19.41 -1.42
C HIS A 14 -46.31 -19.55 -0.44
N GLU A 15 -46.64 -19.93 0.80
CA GLU A 15 -45.70 -19.84 1.93
C GLU A 15 -44.47 -20.75 1.82
N ASP A 16 -44.51 -21.80 0.99
CA ASP A 16 -43.48 -22.81 0.85
C ASP A 16 -42.93 -23.00 -0.59
N GLU A 17 -43.22 -22.07 -1.52
CA GLU A 17 -42.76 -22.16 -2.91
C GLU A 17 -41.75 -21.07 -3.31
N VAL A 18 -40.87 -21.40 -4.26
CA VAL A 18 -39.95 -20.45 -4.90
C VAL A 18 -40.71 -19.61 -5.92
N ILE A 19 -40.62 -18.29 -5.79
CA ILE A 19 -41.31 -17.34 -6.66
C ILE A 19 -40.30 -16.63 -7.54
N TYR A 20 -40.52 -16.71 -8.85
CA TYR A 20 -39.72 -16.00 -9.85
C TYR A 20 -40.42 -14.74 -10.32
N VAL A 21 -39.68 -13.63 -10.33
CA VAL A 21 -40.15 -12.31 -10.75
C VAL A 21 -39.16 -11.74 -11.75
N ASN A 22 -39.63 -11.27 -12.90
CA ASN A 22 -38.81 -10.49 -13.82
C ASN A 22 -39.12 -9.01 -13.60
N LEU A 23 -38.09 -8.24 -13.29
CA LEU A 23 -38.12 -6.80 -13.06
C LEU A 23 -37.30 -6.11 -14.15
N LYS A 24 -37.67 -4.87 -14.48
CA LYS A 24 -37.08 -4.17 -15.61
C LYS A 24 -35.71 -3.59 -15.24
N GLU A 25 -35.58 -3.06 -14.04
CA GLU A 25 -34.37 -2.42 -13.55
C GLU A 25 -33.98 -2.91 -12.15
N LEU A 26 -32.71 -2.78 -11.78
CA LEU A 26 -32.22 -3.22 -10.47
C LEU A 26 -32.89 -2.44 -9.32
N MET A 27 -33.25 -1.17 -9.56
CA MET A 27 -33.97 -0.39 -8.55
C MET A 27 -35.36 -0.92 -8.21
N ASP A 28 -36.01 -1.62 -9.14
CA ASP A 28 -37.29 -2.27 -8.84
C ASP A 28 -37.10 -3.42 -7.84
N ALA A 29 -35.96 -4.12 -7.89
CA ALA A 29 -35.64 -5.21 -6.97
C ALA A 29 -35.36 -4.68 -5.56
N VAL A 30 -34.60 -3.60 -5.45
CA VAL A 30 -34.34 -2.92 -4.16
C VAL A 30 -35.63 -2.35 -3.58
N THR A 31 -36.52 -1.81 -4.42
CA THR A 31 -37.82 -1.29 -3.97
C THR A 31 -38.72 -2.42 -3.45
N LEU A 32 -38.69 -3.59 -4.10
CA LEU A 32 -39.41 -4.78 -3.64
C LEU A 32 -38.85 -5.30 -2.31
N GLU A 33 -37.53 -5.32 -2.14
CA GLU A 33 -36.85 -5.72 -0.91
C GLU A 33 -37.26 -4.84 0.27
N ASN A 34 -37.19 -3.52 0.09
CA ASN A 34 -37.59 -2.55 1.10
C ASN A 34 -39.06 -2.70 1.49
N ALA A 35 -39.94 -2.89 0.51
CA ALA A 35 -41.37 -3.08 0.76
C ALA A 35 -41.69 -4.39 1.52
N LEU A 36 -40.90 -5.46 1.32
CA LEU A 36 -41.02 -6.70 2.09
C LEU A 36 -40.51 -6.53 3.53
N ASN A 37 -39.39 -5.83 3.71
CA ASN A 37 -38.79 -5.52 5.01
C ASN A 37 -39.70 -4.61 5.86
N GLU A 38 -40.27 -3.55 5.28
CA GLU A 38 -41.22 -2.65 5.97
C GLU A 38 -42.46 -3.39 6.47
N ARG A 39 -42.87 -4.45 5.77
CA ARG A 39 -44.02 -5.30 6.15
C ARG A 39 -43.63 -6.46 7.08
N GLY A 40 -42.36 -6.53 7.52
CA GLY A 40 -41.87 -7.53 8.46
C GLY A 40 -41.90 -8.96 7.90
N ILE A 41 -41.86 -9.13 6.58
CA ILE A 41 -41.91 -10.44 5.94
C ILE A 41 -40.49 -11.01 5.92
N SER A 42 -40.29 -12.21 6.47
CA SER A 42 -39.00 -12.91 6.33
C SER A 42 -38.90 -13.55 4.95
N PHE A 43 -37.81 -13.29 4.24
CA PHE A 43 -37.54 -13.82 2.91
C PHE A 43 -36.05 -14.03 2.66
N VAL A 44 -35.75 -14.82 1.65
CA VAL A 44 -34.45 -14.94 0.98
C VAL A 44 -34.69 -14.54 -0.48
N MET A 45 -33.91 -13.58 -0.97
CA MET A 45 -34.02 -13.05 -2.32
C MET A 45 -32.68 -13.20 -3.04
N ASP A 46 -32.69 -13.84 -4.22
CA ASP A 46 -31.56 -13.90 -5.15
C ASP A 46 -31.88 -13.04 -6.39
N ILE A 47 -30.97 -12.14 -6.77
CA ILE A 47 -31.13 -11.25 -7.93
C ILE A 47 -30.09 -11.61 -8.98
N ARG A 48 -30.55 -11.97 -10.18
CA ARG A 48 -29.69 -12.21 -11.34
C ARG A 48 -29.91 -11.18 -12.43
N LEU A 49 -28.84 -10.50 -12.81
CA LEU A 49 -28.84 -9.61 -13.96
C LEU A 49 -28.84 -10.45 -15.24
N THR A 50 -29.76 -10.14 -16.15
CA THR A 50 -29.87 -10.76 -17.46
C THR A 50 -29.94 -9.69 -18.55
N ASN A 51 -29.75 -10.08 -19.81
CA ASN A 51 -29.83 -9.15 -20.94
C ASN A 51 -31.24 -8.54 -21.14
N GLU A 52 -32.27 -9.07 -20.47
CA GLU A 52 -33.66 -8.62 -20.56
C GLU A 52 -34.15 -7.87 -19.31
N GLY A 53 -33.29 -7.69 -18.30
CA GLY A 53 -33.63 -7.06 -17.02
C GLY A 53 -33.11 -7.86 -15.82
N CYS A 54 -33.75 -7.71 -14.67
CA CYS A 54 -33.39 -8.38 -13.42
C CYS A 54 -34.35 -9.54 -13.15
N LYS A 55 -33.82 -10.76 -13.03
CA LYS A 55 -34.59 -11.92 -12.57
C LYS A 55 -34.39 -12.10 -11.08
N VAL A 56 -35.48 -11.99 -10.33
CA VAL A 56 -35.49 -12.09 -8.87
C VAL A 56 -36.16 -13.40 -8.47
N THR A 57 -35.50 -14.16 -7.60
CA THR A 57 -36.00 -15.42 -7.05
C THR A 57 -36.20 -15.23 -5.55
N ILE A 58 -37.43 -15.42 -5.05
CA ILE A 58 -37.81 -15.15 -3.67
C ILE A 58 -38.37 -16.42 -3.04
N SER A 59 -37.91 -16.75 -1.84
CA SER A 59 -38.41 -17.86 -1.02
C SER A 59 -38.51 -17.43 0.44
N ARG A 60 -39.46 -17.98 1.21
CA ARG A 60 -39.55 -17.74 2.66
C ARG A 60 -38.64 -18.63 3.50
N ARG A 61 -38.08 -19.70 2.91
CA ARG A 61 -37.07 -20.55 3.54
C ARG A 61 -35.78 -20.49 2.73
N LYS A 62 -34.63 -20.54 3.43
CA LYS A 62 -33.31 -20.71 2.82
C LYS A 62 -33.30 -22.10 2.15
N LEU A 63 -33.61 -22.13 0.86
CA LEU A 63 -33.53 -23.36 0.08
C LEU A 63 -32.08 -23.53 -0.37
N ASP A 64 -31.58 -24.75 -0.31
CA ASP A 64 -30.33 -25.15 -0.96
C ASP A 64 -30.56 -25.16 -2.48
N ILE A 65 -30.65 -23.99 -3.11
CA ILE A 65 -30.85 -23.84 -4.57
C ILE A 65 -29.49 -23.86 -5.30
N TYR A 66 -28.45 -24.34 -4.65
CA TYR A 66 -27.14 -24.51 -5.27
C TYR A 66 -27.09 -25.90 -5.90
N GLU A 67 -27.02 -25.92 -7.24
CA GLU A 67 -26.71 -27.14 -7.99
C GLU A 67 -25.49 -27.81 -7.36
N LYS A 68 -25.60 -29.11 -7.09
CA LYS A 68 -24.72 -29.92 -6.24
C LYS A 68 -23.25 -30.03 -6.67
N ASP A 69 -22.78 -29.25 -7.64
CA ASP A 69 -21.42 -29.29 -8.18
C ASP A 69 -20.76 -27.91 -8.39
N MET A 70 -21.27 -26.83 -7.77
CA MET A 70 -20.52 -25.57 -7.65
C MET A 70 -20.18 -25.27 -6.19
N GLN A 71 -18.90 -25.06 -5.88
CA GLN A 71 -18.49 -24.39 -4.66
C GLN A 71 -18.90 -22.92 -4.77
N ASP A 72 -19.96 -22.52 -4.09
CA ASP A 72 -20.28 -21.12 -3.91
C ASP A 72 -19.17 -20.43 -3.13
N PHE A 73 -18.44 -19.57 -3.82
CA PHE A 73 -17.71 -18.49 -3.20
C PHE A 73 -18.74 -17.44 -2.77
N HIS A 74 -19.28 -17.62 -1.56
CA HIS A 74 -19.83 -16.49 -0.82
C HIS A 74 -18.71 -15.47 -0.62
N VAL A 75 -18.72 -14.41 -1.44
CA VAL A 75 -18.13 -13.13 -1.04
C VAL A 75 -19.23 -12.43 -0.26
N GLU A 76 -19.25 -12.64 1.07
CA GLU A 76 -19.90 -11.65 1.93
C GLU A 76 -19.20 -10.31 1.62
N GLU A 77 -19.95 -9.23 1.37
CA GLU A 77 -19.38 -7.91 1.60
C GLU A 77 -18.74 -7.94 2.99
N PRO A 78 -17.46 -7.57 3.13
CA PRO A 78 -16.75 -7.78 4.38
C PRO A 78 -17.55 -7.09 5.49
N LYS A 79 -18.08 -7.90 6.41
CA LYS A 79 -18.55 -7.39 7.70
C LYS A 79 -17.47 -6.47 8.22
N VAL A 80 -17.85 -5.25 8.60
CA VAL A 80 -16.99 -4.29 9.29
C VAL A 80 -16.13 -5.07 10.29
N LEU A 81 -14.84 -5.23 9.96
CA LEU A 81 -13.88 -6.08 10.69
C LEU A 81 -13.50 -5.49 12.06
N TYR A 82 -14.12 -4.39 12.44
CA TYR A 82 -13.90 -3.66 13.68
C TYR A 82 -15.04 -3.95 14.63
N ASP A 83 -14.90 -5.00 15.42
CA ASP A 83 -15.69 -5.14 16.64
C ASP A 83 -15.26 -4.00 17.60
N ILE A 84 -16.18 -3.07 17.84
CA ILE A 84 -15.94 -1.89 18.69
C ILE A 84 -15.60 -2.32 20.13
N ASP A 85 -16.11 -3.46 20.59
CA ASP A 85 -15.85 -3.94 21.94
C ASP A 85 -14.45 -4.58 22.05
N ASP A 86 -13.99 -5.30 21.03
CA ASP A 86 -12.60 -5.79 20.91
C ASP A 86 -11.60 -4.62 20.73
N ALA A 87 -11.99 -3.55 20.05
CA ALA A 87 -11.17 -2.37 19.84
C ALA A 87 -10.86 -1.59 21.13
N LYS A 88 -11.77 -1.59 22.12
CA LYS A 88 -11.61 -0.84 23.39
C LYS A 88 -10.49 -1.39 24.28
N GLU A 89 -10.18 -2.68 24.17
CA GLU A 89 -9.13 -3.32 24.98
C GLU A 89 -7.73 -3.23 24.35
N LYS A 90 -7.64 -2.71 23.13
CA LYS A 90 -6.40 -2.61 22.37
C LYS A 90 -5.71 -1.27 22.58
N HIS A 91 -4.40 -1.31 22.73
CA HIS A 91 -3.59 -0.09 22.83
C HIS A 91 -3.30 0.49 21.43
N VAL A 92 -3.04 1.79 21.34
CA VAL A 92 -2.73 2.47 20.08
C VAL A 92 -1.24 2.23 19.71
N PRO A 93 -0.91 1.63 18.56
CA PRO A 93 0.47 1.29 18.19
C PRO A 93 1.25 2.49 17.64
N ILE A 94 1.49 3.52 18.47
CA ILE A 94 2.24 4.70 18.04
C ILE A 94 3.70 4.33 17.78
N GLY A 95 4.13 4.49 16.53
CA GLY A 95 5.53 4.26 16.12
C GLY A 95 5.89 2.81 15.81
N MET A 96 4.93 1.88 15.84
CA MET A 96 5.17 0.50 15.41
C MET A 96 5.11 0.39 13.88
N SER A 97 6.18 -0.13 13.28
CA SER A 97 6.29 -0.33 11.83
C SER A 97 6.39 -1.81 11.42
N ASN A 98 6.46 -2.72 12.40
CA ASN A 98 6.51 -4.16 12.16
C ASN A 98 5.12 -4.78 12.30
N TYR A 99 4.57 -5.31 11.20
CA TYR A 99 3.23 -5.87 11.15
C TYR A 99 3.03 -7.03 12.13
N ARG A 100 4.02 -7.94 12.21
CA ARG A 100 3.97 -9.09 13.13
C ARG A 100 3.93 -8.66 14.59
N MET A 101 4.66 -7.60 14.97
CA MET A 101 4.61 -7.05 16.33
C MET A 101 3.24 -6.43 16.64
N VAL A 102 2.70 -5.62 15.73
CA VAL A 102 1.37 -5.02 15.87
C VAL A 102 0.30 -6.10 16.12
N LYS A 103 0.35 -7.21 15.38
CA LYS A 103 -0.58 -8.33 15.57
C LYS A 103 -0.35 -9.14 16.84
N LYS A 104 0.87 -9.18 17.38
CA LYS A 104 1.21 -9.94 18.60
C LYS A 104 0.96 -9.18 19.90
N GLU A 105 1.10 -7.86 19.89
CA GLU A 105 1.00 -7.02 21.10
C GLU A 105 -0.44 -6.59 21.43
N ASN A 106 -1.45 -7.18 20.79
CA ASN A 106 -2.86 -6.78 20.90
C ASN A 106 -3.04 -5.26 20.67
N ALA A 107 -2.37 -4.72 19.65
CA ALA A 107 -2.48 -3.33 19.28
C ALA A 107 -3.66 -3.10 18.34
N TYR A 108 -4.26 -1.91 18.38
CA TYR A 108 -5.30 -1.52 17.45
C TYR A 108 -4.72 -1.41 16.03
N TYR A 109 -5.29 -2.16 15.09
CA TYR A 109 -4.82 -2.20 13.71
C TYR A 109 -5.99 -2.01 12.75
N VAL A 110 -5.86 -1.01 11.88
CA VAL A 110 -6.77 -0.82 10.73
C VAL A 110 -6.33 -1.79 9.63
N ASP A 111 -7.22 -2.70 9.25
CA ASP A 111 -6.91 -3.76 8.29
C ASP A 111 -6.72 -3.21 6.87
N LYS A 112 -5.46 -3.19 6.42
CA LYS A 112 -5.07 -2.77 5.07
C LYS A 112 -4.69 -3.94 4.16
N THR A 113 -5.05 -5.17 4.53
CA THR A 113 -4.68 -6.37 3.78
C THR A 113 -5.32 -6.48 2.40
N LYS A 114 -6.34 -5.65 2.10
CA LYS A 114 -6.85 -5.41 0.73
C LYS A 114 -5.74 -5.00 -0.25
N MET A 115 -4.67 -4.35 0.22
CA MET A 115 -3.48 -4.06 -0.58
C MET A 115 -2.90 -5.29 -1.27
N ILE A 116 -2.91 -6.45 -0.59
CA ILE A 116 -2.37 -7.70 -1.12
C ILE A 116 -3.22 -8.18 -2.31
N GLU A 117 -4.54 -8.13 -2.18
CA GLU A 117 -5.45 -8.46 -3.27
C GLU A 117 -5.24 -7.50 -4.46
N GLU A 118 -5.19 -6.19 -4.22
CA GLU A 118 -4.98 -5.23 -5.30
C GLU A 118 -3.67 -5.47 -6.04
N LEU A 119 -2.57 -5.73 -5.31
CA LEU A 119 -1.27 -6.03 -5.89
C LEU A 119 -1.28 -7.28 -6.78
N LEU A 120 -1.99 -8.33 -6.36
CA LEU A 120 -2.12 -9.57 -7.11
C LEU A 120 -3.10 -9.45 -8.29
N ARG A 121 -4.15 -8.62 -8.16
CA ARG A 121 -5.18 -8.43 -9.18
C ARG A 121 -4.73 -7.50 -10.30
N LEU A 122 -4.09 -6.38 -9.98
CA LEU A 122 -3.64 -5.40 -10.98
C LEU A 122 -2.55 -5.97 -11.89
N ASN A 123 -1.76 -6.91 -11.35
CA ASN A 123 -0.78 -7.68 -12.09
C ASN A 123 0.33 -6.86 -12.77
N ASP A 124 0.55 -5.62 -12.32
CA ASP A 124 1.74 -4.84 -12.65
C ASP A 124 2.99 -5.57 -12.12
N GLN A 125 4.06 -5.65 -12.92
CA GLN A 125 5.32 -6.30 -12.50
C GLN A 125 6.09 -5.41 -11.53
N VAL A 126 6.15 -4.10 -11.79
CA VAL A 126 6.82 -3.14 -10.91
C VAL A 126 5.88 -1.98 -10.63
N THR A 127 5.62 -1.70 -9.35
CA THR A 127 4.74 -0.62 -8.91
C THR A 127 5.45 0.27 -7.91
N LEU A 128 5.46 1.57 -8.18
CA LEU A 128 5.83 2.61 -7.23
C LEU A 128 4.56 3.24 -6.66
N ILE A 129 4.40 3.18 -5.33
CA ILE A 129 3.28 3.79 -4.63
C ILE A 129 3.80 4.99 -3.82
N THR A 130 3.37 6.20 -4.20
CA THR A 130 3.76 7.42 -3.50
C THR A 130 2.65 7.86 -2.54
N ARG A 131 3.00 8.06 -1.27
CA ARG A 131 2.06 8.53 -0.24
C ARG A 131 2.75 9.50 0.71
N PRO A 132 2.03 10.45 1.32
CA PRO A 132 2.63 11.39 2.24
C PRO A 132 3.33 10.71 3.44
N ARG A 133 4.12 11.50 4.17
CA ARG A 133 4.82 11.00 5.37
C ARG A 133 3.81 10.51 6.41
N ARG A 134 4.18 9.44 7.13
CA ARG A 134 3.37 8.85 8.21
C ARG A 134 2.02 8.23 7.80
N PHE A 135 1.86 7.87 6.52
CA PHE A 135 0.67 7.18 5.99
C PHE A 135 0.65 5.64 6.14
N GLY A 136 1.55 5.08 6.95
CA GLY A 136 1.62 3.63 7.16
C GLY A 136 2.40 2.85 6.08
N LYS A 137 3.22 3.53 5.27
CA LYS A 137 4.01 2.91 4.19
C LYS A 137 4.83 1.71 4.67
N THR A 138 5.72 1.92 5.63
CA THR A 138 6.58 0.88 6.20
C THR A 138 5.79 -0.28 6.83
N LEU A 139 4.68 0.02 7.52
CA LEU A 139 3.83 -1.01 8.12
C LEU A 139 3.20 -1.91 7.05
N ASN A 140 2.72 -1.31 5.96
CA ASN A 140 2.19 -2.06 4.82
C ASN A 140 3.27 -2.86 4.10
N MET A 141 4.48 -2.32 3.93
CA MET A 141 5.61 -3.06 3.36
C MET A 141 6.01 -4.25 4.23
N SER A 142 6.02 -4.07 5.56
CA SER A 142 6.21 -5.15 6.52
C SER A 142 5.09 -6.20 6.41
N MET A 143 3.83 -5.78 6.25
CA MET A 143 2.69 -6.69 6.02
C MET A 143 2.87 -7.50 4.73
N LEU A 144 3.27 -6.90 3.62
CA LEU A 144 3.56 -7.63 2.38
C LEU A 144 4.69 -8.66 2.58
N ALA A 145 5.77 -8.25 3.26
CA ALA A 145 6.88 -9.14 3.58
C ALA A 145 6.44 -10.31 4.48
N GLU A 146 5.56 -10.07 5.45
CA GLU A 146 4.98 -11.13 6.28
C GLU A 146 4.06 -12.06 5.46
N PHE A 147 3.26 -11.52 4.55
CA PHE A 147 2.32 -12.31 3.76
C PHE A 147 3.02 -13.21 2.74
N PHE A 148 4.01 -12.70 2.00
CA PHE A 148 4.57 -13.43 0.86
C PHE A 148 5.75 -14.34 1.17
N ASP A 149 6.58 -13.98 2.16
CA ASP A 149 7.89 -14.60 2.39
C ASP A 149 7.78 -16.09 2.70
N ILE A 150 8.38 -16.91 1.83
CA ILE A 150 8.39 -18.37 1.89
C ILE A 150 9.09 -18.93 3.14
N THR A 151 9.92 -18.13 3.80
CA THR A 151 10.66 -18.54 5.01
C THR A 151 9.85 -18.37 6.30
N LYS A 152 8.65 -17.75 6.22
CA LYS A 152 7.82 -17.39 7.37
C LYS A 152 6.59 -18.30 7.49
N ASP A 153 6.06 -18.37 8.72
CA ASP A 153 4.71 -18.82 9.01
C ASP A 153 3.89 -17.63 9.52
N SER A 154 2.94 -17.19 8.70
CA SER A 154 2.15 -15.99 8.95
C SER A 154 0.67 -16.27 9.14
N LYS A 155 0.24 -17.55 9.15
CA LYS A 155 -1.17 -17.91 9.22
C LYS A 155 -1.88 -17.26 10.41
N GLU A 156 -1.27 -17.34 11.59
CA GLU A 156 -1.87 -16.80 12.82
C GLU A 156 -2.02 -15.27 12.83
N ILE A 157 -1.10 -14.53 12.17
CA ILE A 157 -1.18 -13.06 12.15
C ILE A 157 -2.13 -12.52 11.09
N PHE A 158 -2.55 -13.36 10.13
CA PHE A 158 -3.52 -13.00 9.09
C PHE A 158 -4.91 -13.63 9.27
N LYS A 159 -5.12 -14.59 10.18
CA LYS A 159 -6.38 -15.36 10.28
C LYS A 159 -7.66 -14.51 10.38
N ASP A 160 -7.57 -13.33 11.02
CA ASP A 160 -8.68 -12.42 11.27
C ASP A 160 -8.62 -11.18 10.36
N THR A 161 -8.07 -11.29 9.15
CA THR A 161 -7.97 -10.16 8.21
C THR A 161 -8.77 -10.41 6.94
N TYR A 162 -9.08 -9.33 6.23
CA TYR A 162 -9.76 -9.33 4.95
C TYR A 162 -9.11 -10.30 3.96
N ILE A 163 -7.78 -10.22 3.76
CA ILE A 163 -7.10 -11.06 2.75
C ILE A 163 -7.29 -12.55 3.00
N TYR A 164 -7.40 -12.96 4.27
CA TYR A 164 -7.56 -14.36 4.66
C TYR A 164 -8.90 -14.96 4.23
N GLN A 165 -9.91 -14.10 4.05
CA GLN A 165 -11.25 -14.46 3.57
C GLN A 165 -11.33 -14.49 2.03
N THR A 166 -10.29 -14.05 1.33
CA THR A 166 -10.27 -14.02 -0.13
C THR A 166 -9.61 -15.26 -0.74
N LYS A 167 -9.85 -15.50 -2.04
CA LYS A 167 -9.12 -16.52 -2.82
C LYS A 167 -7.61 -16.30 -2.90
N TYR A 168 -7.13 -15.09 -2.61
CA TYR A 168 -5.72 -14.72 -2.69
C TYR A 168 -4.91 -15.18 -1.47
N VAL A 169 -5.56 -15.61 -0.38
CA VAL A 169 -4.89 -16.23 0.80
C VAL A 169 -3.98 -17.39 0.40
N LYS A 170 -4.29 -18.07 -0.70
CA LYS A 170 -3.47 -19.16 -1.24
C LYS A 170 -2.05 -18.72 -1.63
N GLU A 171 -1.77 -17.44 -1.81
CA GLU A 171 -0.43 -16.91 -2.14
C GLU A 171 0.45 -16.67 -0.91
N MET A 172 -0.11 -16.85 0.30
CA MET A 172 0.61 -16.66 1.56
C MET A 172 1.81 -17.60 1.68
N ASN A 173 2.95 -17.05 2.11
CA ASN A 173 4.23 -17.70 2.35
C ASN A 173 4.70 -18.61 1.20
N LYS A 174 4.46 -18.19 -0.06
CA LYS A 174 4.83 -18.95 -1.26
C LYS A 174 6.00 -18.38 -2.05
N TRP A 175 6.47 -17.17 -1.75
CA TRP A 175 7.37 -16.42 -2.61
C TRP A 175 8.66 -16.07 -1.86
N PRO A 176 9.85 -16.23 -2.47
CA PRO A 176 11.05 -15.61 -1.94
C PRO A 176 10.87 -14.08 -1.92
N VAL A 177 11.20 -13.45 -0.80
CA VAL A 177 11.05 -12.01 -0.61
C VAL A 177 12.40 -11.40 -0.24
N ILE A 178 12.76 -10.29 -0.89
CA ILE A 178 13.80 -9.37 -0.44
C ILE A 178 13.08 -8.12 0.03
N PHE A 179 13.30 -7.71 1.28
CA PHE A 179 12.72 -6.48 1.83
C PHE A 179 13.83 -5.57 2.34
N LEU A 180 13.95 -4.39 1.72
CA LEU A 180 14.92 -3.37 2.07
C LEU A 180 14.22 -2.05 2.37
N SER A 181 14.69 -1.33 3.38
CA SER A 181 14.27 0.04 3.66
C SER A 181 15.46 0.97 3.47
N PHE A 182 15.29 2.05 2.70
CA PHE A 182 16.32 3.07 2.55
C PHE A 182 16.14 4.26 3.50
N PHE A 183 15.32 4.12 4.56
CA PHE A 183 15.08 5.18 5.55
C PHE A 183 16.37 5.75 6.17
N ASP A 184 17.38 4.91 6.38
CA ASP A 184 18.66 5.33 6.98
C ASP A 184 19.73 5.75 5.96
N CYS A 185 19.45 5.60 4.65
CA CYS A 185 20.33 6.09 3.59
C CYS A 185 20.21 7.62 3.43
N LYS A 186 20.65 8.36 4.45
CA LYS A 186 20.60 9.82 4.54
C LYS A 186 21.88 10.39 5.14
N GLY A 187 22.06 11.71 5.15
CA GLY A 187 23.28 12.35 5.68
C GLY A 187 24.26 12.73 4.57
N ASP A 188 25.56 12.78 4.88
CA ASP A 188 26.59 13.00 3.85
C ASP A 188 26.76 11.77 2.94
N GLU A 189 27.56 11.93 1.89
CA GLU A 189 27.83 10.88 0.90
C GLU A 189 28.31 9.58 1.56
N GLY A 190 29.23 9.67 2.54
CA GLY A 190 29.81 8.52 3.22
C GLY A 190 28.78 7.77 4.06
N PHE A 191 28.04 8.48 4.92
CA PHE A 191 27.03 7.86 5.78
C PHE A 191 25.89 7.22 4.97
N MET A 192 25.45 7.88 3.90
CA MET A 192 24.42 7.34 3.00
C MET A 192 24.91 6.03 2.36
N MET A 193 26.15 6.01 1.86
CA MET A 193 26.78 4.84 1.26
C MET A 193 26.95 3.69 2.27
N GLU A 194 27.43 3.98 3.47
CA GLU A 194 27.55 2.98 4.55
C GLU A 194 26.20 2.36 4.91
N SER A 195 25.15 3.18 4.99
CA SER A 195 23.79 2.71 5.28
C SER A 195 23.25 1.82 4.15
N LEU A 196 23.48 2.20 2.89
CA LEU A 196 23.10 1.39 1.74
C LEU A 196 23.84 0.04 1.73
N ILE A 197 25.15 0.05 1.97
CA ILE A 197 25.98 -1.16 2.07
C ILE A 197 25.50 -2.05 3.22
N GLY A 198 25.25 -1.49 4.39
CA GLY A 198 24.77 -2.23 5.56
C GLY A 198 23.42 -2.91 5.31
N ASN A 199 22.48 -2.22 4.65
CA ASN A 199 21.20 -2.78 4.25
C ASN A 199 21.35 -3.95 3.26
N LEU A 200 22.20 -3.81 2.25
CA LEU A 200 22.49 -4.89 1.30
C LEU A 200 23.20 -6.07 1.95
N LEU A 201 24.21 -5.79 2.79
CA LEU A 201 24.98 -6.79 3.52
C LEU A 201 24.05 -7.65 4.40
N TYR A 202 23.12 -7.02 5.11
CA TYR A 202 22.14 -7.73 5.92
C TYR A 202 21.31 -8.75 5.13
N GLU A 203 20.89 -8.40 3.91
CA GLU A 203 20.16 -9.34 3.04
C GLU A 203 21.06 -10.44 2.46
N TYR A 204 22.32 -10.13 2.16
CA TYR A 204 23.30 -11.11 1.68
C TYR A 204 23.70 -12.11 2.77
N ASP A 205 23.91 -11.64 4.00
CA ASP A 205 24.34 -12.45 5.15
C ASP A 205 23.36 -13.57 5.48
N LYS A 206 22.07 -13.39 5.22
CA LYS A 206 21.04 -14.44 5.39
C LYS A 206 21.35 -15.71 4.59
N TYR A 207 22.13 -15.59 3.51
CA TYR A 207 22.36 -16.65 2.53
C TYR A 207 23.83 -16.90 2.24
N SER A 208 24.75 -16.21 2.92
CA SER A 208 26.19 -16.22 2.58
C SER A 208 26.79 -17.63 2.61
N LEU A 209 26.39 -18.46 3.57
CA LEU A 209 26.81 -19.87 3.70
C LEU A 209 26.35 -20.75 2.53
N GLU A 210 25.34 -20.31 1.78
CA GLU A 210 24.74 -21.09 0.69
C GLU A 210 25.28 -20.70 -0.69
N PHE A 211 26.09 -19.65 -0.79
CA PHE A 211 26.77 -19.27 -2.04
C PHE A 211 27.69 -20.39 -2.55
N ASP A 212 28.18 -21.24 -1.64
CA ASP A 212 28.98 -22.39 -2.01
C ASP A 212 28.23 -23.42 -2.86
N ASN A 213 26.91 -23.47 -2.76
CA ASN A 213 26.05 -24.39 -3.49
C ASN A 213 25.74 -23.94 -4.93
N ILE A 214 26.21 -22.76 -5.34
CA ILE A 214 25.98 -22.22 -6.68
C ILE A 214 26.76 -23.04 -7.71
N LYS A 215 26.04 -23.65 -8.65
CA LYS A 215 26.61 -24.51 -9.71
C LYS A 215 27.37 -23.71 -10.77
N SER A 216 26.87 -22.53 -11.12
CA SER A 216 27.49 -21.69 -12.15
C SER A 216 28.71 -20.97 -11.58
N ILE A 217 29.91 -21.39 -12.01
CA ILE A 217 31.19 -20.82 -11.54
C ILE A 217 31.24 -19.30 -11.77
N GLY A 218 30.76 -18.82 -12.92
CA GLY A 218 30.75 -17.39 -13.23
C GLY A 218 29.80 -16.61 -12.32
N PHE A 219 28.62 -17.16 -12.04
CA PHE A 219 27.66 -16.52 -11.15
C PHE A 219 28.16 -16.52 -9.70
N LYS A 220 28.67 -17.66 -9.22
CA LYS A 220 29.29 -17.81 -7.90
C LYS A 220 30.36 -16.74 -7.65
N LYS A 221 31.32 -16.59 -8.57
CA LYS A 221 32.36 -15.55 -8.46
C LYS A 221 31.82 -14.13 -8.42
N ARG A 222 30.72 -13.83 -9.13
CA ARG A 222 30.13 -12.48 -9.14
C ARG A 222 29.47 -12.15 -7.81
N ILE A 223 28.64 -13.07 -7.30
CA ILE A 223 27.95 -12.83 -6.03
C ILE A 223 28.91 -12.81 -4.85
N GLU A 224 29.92 -13.69 -4.81
CA GLU A 224 30.99 -13.67 -3.80
C GLU A 224 31.78 -12.37 -3.84
N ARG A 225 32.05 -11.84 -5.04
CA ARG A 225 32.78 -10.58 -5.19
C ARG A 225 31.98 -9.38 -4.71
N VAL A 226 30.67 -9.34 -4.98
CA VAL A 226 29.80 -8.29 -4.44
C VAL A 226 29.71 -8.42 -2.91
N TYR A 227 29.58 -9.63 -2.40
CA TYR A 227 29.57 -9.87 -0.96
C TYR A 227 30.88 -9.42 -0.28
N ASP A 228 32.04 -9.70 -0.87
CA ASP A 228 33.33 -9.18 -0.40
C ASP A 228 33.37 -7.65 -0.34
N ILE A 229 32.89 -6.97 -1.39
CA ILE A 229 32.79 -5.50 -1.43
C ILE A 229 31.89 -4.99 -0.30
N LEU A 230 30.75 -5.66 -0.05
CA LEU A 230 29.84 -5.28 1.03
C LEU A 230 30.49 -5.43 2.42
N LEU A 231 31.38 -6.40 2.61
CA LEU A 231 32.07 -6.63 3.89
C LEU A 231 33.17 -5.60 4.19
N ARG A 232 33.88 -5.11 3.16
CA ARG A 232 35.02 -4.19 3.33
C ARG A 232 34.77 -2.75 2.88
N ASN A 233 33.57 -2.47 2.37
CA ASN A 233 33.18 -1.26 1.66
C ASN A 233 33.81 -1.10 0.26
N VAL A 234 33.28 -0.13 -0.49
CA VAL A 234 33.70 0.21 -1.86
C VAL A 234 34.98 1.04 -1.82
N GLU A 235 36.01 0.62 -2.56
CA GLU A 235 37.32 1.30 -2.60
C GLU A 235 37.66 1.85 -4.00
N SER A 236 36.85 1.55 -5.03
CA SER A 236 37.10 2.01 -6.40
C SER A 236 35.83 2.14 -7.24
N ASP A 237 35.89 2.96 -8.30
CA ASP A 237 34.80 3.13 -9.27
C ASP A 237 34.36 1.81 -9.94
N LYS A 238 35.31 0.88 -10.12
CA LYS A 238 35.02 -0.46 -10.67
C LYS A 238 34.16 -1.29 -9.72
N GLU A 239 34.35 -1.13 -8.41
CA GLU A 239 33.53 -1.80 -7.40
C GLU A 239 32.17 -1.13 -7.26
N LEU A 240 32.12 0.19 -7.37
CA LEU A 240 30.85 0.94 -7.46
C LEU A 240 30.00 0.46 -8.64
N PHE A 241 30.62 0.18 -9.79
CA PHE A 241 29.93 -0.40 -10.94
C PHE A 241 29.37 -1.80 -10.65
N LEU A 242 30.12 -2.65 -9.92
CA LEU A 242 29.65 -3.99 -9.56
C LEU A 242 28.52 -3.97 -8.53
N MET A 243 28.53 -2.99 -7.64
CA MET A 243 27.46 -2.76 -6.66
C MET A 243 26.11 -2.48 -7.32
N GLN A 244 26.08 -1.98 -8.57
CA GLN A 244 24.84 -1.84 -9.34
C GLN A 244 24.16 -3.21 -9.62
N GLU A 245 24.88 -4.32 -9.53
CA GLU A 245 24.31 -5.66 -9.72
C GLU A 245 23.88 -6.32 -8.40
N ALA A 246 24.09 -5.66 -7.25
CA ALA A 246 23.92 -6.30 -5.94
C ALA A 246 22.50 -6.87 -5.74
N LEU A 247 21.46 -6.10 -6.07
CA LEU A 247 20.08 -6.58 -5.94
C LEU A 247 19.74 -7.66 -6.97
N SER A 248 20.15 -7.50 -8.23
CA SER A 248 19.82 -8.45 -9.30
C SER A 248 20.50 -9.80 -9.12
N LEU A 249 21.74 -9.81 -8.62
CA LEU A 249 22.45 -11.05 -8.24
C LEU A 249 21.76 -11.77 -7.10
N LEU A 250 21.29 -11.05 -6.07
CA LEU A 250 20.56 -11.65 -4.96
C LEU A 250 19.20 -12.21 -5.41
N ILE A 251 18.47 -11.48 -6.25
CA ILE A 251 17.21 -11.96 -6.86
C ILE A 251 17.45 -13.25 -7.64
N ARG A 252 18.48 -13.29 -8.49
CA ARG A 252 18.85 -14.51 -9.21
C ARG A 252 19.21 -15.65 -8.27
N PHE A 253 19.96 -15.38 -7.20
CA PHE A 253 20.35 -16.40 -6.24
C PHE A 253 19.13 -17.04 -5.58
N LEU A 254 18.17 -16.24 -5.12
CA LEU A 254 16.94 -16.76 -4.52
C LEU A 254 16.09 -17.53 -5.52
N TYR A 255 16.07 -17.10 -6.78
CA TYR A 255 15.44 -17.86 -7.86
C TYR A 255 16.09 -19.25 -8.02
N GLU A 256 17.41 -19.34 -8.13
CA GLU A 256 18.12 -20.63 -8.26
C GLU A 256 17.92 -21.52 -7.03
N LYS A 257 17.84 -20.94 -5.82
CA LYS A 257 17.62 -21.66 -4.57
C LYS A 257 16.20 -22.23 -4.43
N TYR A 258 15.18 -21.40 -4.65
CA TYR A 258 13.79 -21.78 -4.40
C TYR A 258 13.04 -22.26 -5.65
N ASN A 259 13.68 -22.15 -6.83
CA ASN A 259 13.07 -22.40 -8.14
C ASN A 259 11.74 -21.62 -8.32
N LYS A 260 11.74 -20.37 -7.86
CA LYS A 260 10.60 -19.44 -7.91
C LYS A 260 11.09 -18.02 -8.14
N GLN A 261 10.34 -17.27 -8.92
CA GLN A 261 10.58 -15.84 -9.08
C GLN A 261 10.42 -15.09 -7.75
N VAL A 262 11.12 -13.97 -7.61
CA VAL A 262 11.30 -13.25 -6.34
C VAL A 262 10.41 -12.01 -6.27
N ILE A 263 9.92 -11.70 -5.07
CA ILE A 263 9.28 -10.42 -4.77
C ILE A 263 10.31 -9.49 -4.14
N LEU A 264 10.51 -8.31 -4.74
CA LEU A 264 11.37 -7.25 -4.21
C LEU A 264 10.49 -6.15 -3.60
N LEU A 265 10.69 -5.86 -2.32
CA LEU A 265 10.03 -4.80 -1.58
C LEU A 265 11.06 -3.74 -1.20
N LEU A 266 10.91 -2.51 -1.70
CA LEU A 266 11.79 -1.38 -1.39
C LEU A 266 11.00 -0.27 -0.70
N ASP A 267 11.21 -0.08 0.59
CA ASP A 267 10.61 1.02 1.34
C ASP A 267 11.50 2.26 1.35
N GLU A 268 10.86 3.42 1.30
CA GLU A 268 11.49 4.74 1.22
C GLU A 268 12.55 4.87 0.12
N TYR A 269 12.24 4.37 -1.07
CA TYR A 269 13.17 4.32 -2.20
C TYR A 269 13.75 5.70 -2.58
N ASP A 270 13.01 6.78 -2.30
CA ASP A 270 13.35 8.16 -2.62
C ASP A 270 14.30 8.83 -1.60
N THR A 271 14.42 8.30 -0.39
CA THR A 271 15.26 8.85 0.69
C THR A 271 16.73 9.09 0.27
N PRO A 272 17.46 8.13 -0.33
CA PRO A 272 18.86 8.36 -0.73
C PRO A 272 18.99 9.43 -1.82
N PHE A 273 18.05 9.49 -2.77
CA PHE A 273 18.03 10.53 -3.78
C PHE A 273 17.81 11.91 -3.16
N MET A 274 16.87 12.01 -2.21
CA MET A 274 16.57 13.27 -1.52
C MET A 274 17.73 13.74 -0.66
N SER A 275 18.37 12.82 0.07
CA SER A 275 19.56 13.13 0.85
C SER A 275 20.69 13.64 -0.05
N ALA A 276 20.91 13.00 -1.20
CA ALA A 276 21.94 13.41 -2.15
C ALA A 276 21.65 14.77 -2.81
N LEU A 277 20.38 15.09 -3.06
CA LEU A 277 19.96 16.40 -3.54
C LEU A 277 20.23 17.50 -2.49
N THR A 278 19.80 17.27 -1.25
CA THR A 278 19.97 18.23 -0.15
C THR A 278 21.43 18.41 0.24
N GLY A 279 22.20 17.32 0.25
CA GLY A 279 23.63 17.29 0.57
C GLY A 279 24.58 17.65 -0.59
N LYS A 280 24.04 17.93 -1.79
CA LYS A 280 24.81 18.33 -2.99
C LYS A 280 25.82 17.26 -3.48
N TYR A 281 25.51 15.98 -3.28
CA TYR A 281 26.31 14.84 -3.79
C TYR A 281 25.52 13.94 -4.76
N TYR A 282 24.42 14.45 -5.32
CA TYR A 282 23.57 13.70 -6.25
C TYR A 282 24.33 13.11 -7.45
N GLU A 283 25.25 13.87 -8.06
CA GLU A 283 25.98 13.43 -9.25
C GLU A 283 26.94 12.26 -8.98
N GLN A 284 27.40 12.12 -7.74
CA GLN A 284 28.30 11.06 -7.28
C GLN A 284 27.57 9.72 -7.10
N VAL A 285 26.32 9.76 -6.65
CA VAL A 285 25.57 8.54 -6.25
C VAL A 285 24.45 8.15 -7.21
N LYS A 286 24.01 9.06 -8.09
CA LYS A 286 22.87 8.83 -8.99
C LYS A 286 23.03 7.59 -9.87
N ASP A 287 24.24 7.34 -10.37
CA ASP A 287 24.49 6.27 -11.35
C ASP A 287 24.51 4.92 -10.64
N LEU A 288 25.04 4.87 -9.41
CA LEU A 288 24.91 3.70 -8.54
C LEU A 288 23.44 3.37 -8.28
N LEU A 289 22.68 4.33 -7.72
CA LEU A 289 21.29 4.09 -7.30
C LEU A 289 20.41 3.72 -8.51
N THR A 290 20.56 4.44 -9.62
CA THR A 290 19.81 4.20 -10.86
C THR A 290 20.18 2.87 -11.48
N GLY A 291 21.48 2.55 -11.57
CA GLY A 291 21.97 1.28 -12.10
C GLY A 291 21.48 0.10 -11.26
N MET A 292 21.53 0.22 -9.93
CA MET A 292 21.05 -0.79 -8.99
C MET A 292 19.55 -1.08 -9.14
N LEU A 293 18.72 -0.03 -9.16
CA LEU A 293 17.28 -0.20 -9.35
C LEU A 293 16.95 -0.73 -10.75
N SER A 294 17.60 -0.22 -11.79
CA SER A 294 17.40 -0.67 -13.18
C SER A 294 17.77 -2.13 -13.36
N SER A 295 18.92 -2.56 -12.83
CA SER A 295 19.38 -3.96 -12.89
C SER A 295 18.41 -4.92 -12.20
N ALA A 296 17.82 -4.49 -11.08
CA ALA A 296 16.91 -5.34 -10.30
C ALA A 296 15.51 -5.41 -10.90
N LEU A 297 14.98 -4.32 -11.45
CA LEU A 297 13.56 -4.14 -11.75
C LEU A 297 13.23 -4.20 -13.25
N LYS A 298 14.15 -3.84 -14.14
CA LYS A 298 13.90 -3.79 -15.58
C LYS A 298 14.22 -5.12 -16.24
N ASP A 299 13.25 -5.70 -16.95
CA ASP A 299 13.42 -6.91 -17.76
C ASP A 299 14.09 -8.09 -17.01
N ASN A 300 13.97 -8.13 -15.68
CA ASN A 300 14.58 -9.16 -14.86
C ASN A 300 13.68 -10.40 -14.83
N GLU A 301 14.06 -11.44 -15.59
CA GLU A 301 13.31 -12.69 -15.70
C GLU A 301 13.10 -13.43 -14.36
N TYR A 302 13.96 -13.17 -13.37
CA TYR A 302 13.88 -13.78 -12.05
C TYR A 302 12.96 -13.01 -11.09
N LEU A 303 12.48 -11.82 -11.47
CA LEU A 303 11.59 -10.99 -10.67
C LEU A 303 10.13 -11.30 -10.97
N TYR A 304 9.37 -11.64 -9.92
CA TYR A 304 7.91 -11.77 -9.99
C TYR A 304 7.23 -10.40 -9.87
N LYS A 305 7.52 -9.69 -8.77
CA LYS A 305 6.97 -8.36 -8.47
C LYS A 305 7.98 -7.47 -7.76
N GLY A 306 8.05 -6.20 -8.15
CA GLY A 306 8.74 -5.14 -7.44
C GLY A 306 7.74 -4.13 -6.88
N VAL A 307 7.75 -3.91 -5.56
CA VAL A 307 6.92 -2.88 -4.91
C VAL A 307 7.83 -1.85 -4.26
N LEU A 308 7.69 -0.60 -4.67
CA LEU A 308 8.44 0.53 -4.14
C LEU A 308 7.48 1.47 -3.42
N THR A 309 7.87 1.97 -2.26
CA THR A 309 7.14 3.01 -1.53
C THR A 309 8.02 4.24 -1.32
N GLY A 310 7.42 5.42 -1.44
CA GLY A 310 8.11 6.69 -1.26
C GLY A 310 7.15 7.84 -0.99
N ILE A 311 7.69 9.04 -0.80
CA ILE A 311 6.87 10.26 -0.67
C ILE A 311 6.56 10.82 -2.04
N GLN A 312 7.56 10.87 -2.92
CA GLN A 312 7.44 11.47 -4.23
C GLN A 312 8.13 10.64 -5.30
N ARG A 313 7.75 10.91 -6.54
CA ARG A 313 8.40 10.34 -7.72
C ARG A 313 9.70 11.11 -7.99
N ILE A 314 10.83 10.42 -8.12
CA ILE A 314 12.12 11.00 -8.55
C ILE A 314 12.25 10.94 -10.08
N ALA A 315 11.76 11.95 -10.79
CA ALA A 315 11.78 12.00 -12.26
C ALA A 315 12.93 12.84 -12.84
N LYS A 316 14.18 12.56 -12.45
CA LYS A 316 15.33 13.06 -13.22
C LYS A 316 15.50 12.15 -14.44
N GLU A 317 15.84 12.73 -15.60
CA GLU A 317 15.87 12.16 -16.97
C GLU A 317 16.53 10.75 -17.16
N ASN A 318 17.17 10.18 -16.14
CA ASN A 318 17.88 8.90 -16.19
C ASN A 318 17.25 7.73 -15.41
N LEU A 319 16.45 7.96 -14.36
CA LEU A 319 15.90 6.84 -13.56
C LEU A 319 14.79 6.10 -14.31
N PHE A 320 13.85 6.83 -14.92
CA PHE A 320 12.71 6.23 -15.63
C PHE A 320 12.98 5.92 -17.11
N SER A 321 14.04 6.49 -17.71
CA SER A 321 14.54 5.94 -18.99
C SER A 321 15.13 4.54 -18.78
N GLY A 322 15.72 4.30 -17.61
CA GLY A 322 16.08 2.97 -17.11
C GLY A 322 14.85 2.08 -16.81
N LEU A 323 13.82 2.61 -16.15
CA LEU A 323 12.64 1.88 -15.67
C LEU A 323 11.34 2.23 -16.42
N ASN A 324 11.25 1.87 -17.70
CA ASN A 324 10.06 2.13 -18.53
C ASN A 324 8.89 1.14 -18.29
N ASN A 325 9.07 0.13 -17.45
CA ASN A 325 8.06 -0.85 -17.03
C ASN A 325 7.42 -0.52 -15.66
N LEU A 326 7.71 0.66 -15.10
CA LEU A 326 7.24 1.07 -13.79
C LEU A 326 5.85 1.71 -13.84
N GLU A 327 4.89 1.09 -13.16
CA GLU A 327 3.61 1.71 -12.87
C GLU A 327 3.75 2.65 -11.66
N VAL A 328 3.31 3.90 -11.78
CA VAL A 328 3.36 4.88 -10.69
C VAL A 328 1.95 5.16 -10.19
N CYS A 329 1.68 4.81 -8.93
CA CYS A 329 0.42 5.09 -8.25
C CYS A 329 0.59 6.24 -7.25
N SER A 330 0.16 7.43 -7.67
CA SER A 330 0.21 8.67 -6.91
C SER A 330 -1.05 8.90 -6.07
N ILE A 331 -1.17 10.10 -5.47
CA ILE A 331 -2.39 10.51 -4.77
C ILE A 331 -3.58 10.73 -5.72
N GLN A 332 -3.34 10.90 -7.02
CA GLN A 332 -4.43 11.14 -7.99
C GLN A 332 -5.08 9.84 -8.45
N ASP A 333 -4.39 8.71 -8.29
CA ASP A 333 -4.81 7.43 -8.83
C ASP A 333 -5.83 6.72 -7.94
N GLU A 334 -6.80 6.06 -8.57
CA GLU A 334 -7.77 5.23 -7.85
C GLU A 334 -7.15 3.90 -7.36
N LYS A 335 -6.06 3.46 -7.99
CA LYS A 335 -5.29 2.28 -7.55
C LYS A 335 -4.71 2.55 -6.15
N TYR A 336 -4.89 1.61 -5.22
CA TYR A 336 -4.38 1.72 -3.86
C TYR A 336 -4.90 2.94 -3.08
N LYS A 337 -6.09 3.45 -3.41
CA LYS A 337 -6.60 4.72 -2.84
C LYS A 337 -6.93 4.63 -1.35
N ASP A 338 -7.43 3.49 -0.86
CA ASP A 338 -7.89 3.27 0.51
C ASP A 338 -6.97 2.37 1.34
N VAL A 339 -5.85 1.91 0.77
CA VAL A 339 -4.93 0.99 1.45
C VAL A 339 -3.84 1.70 2.26
N PHE A 340 -3.71 3.02 2.14
CA PHE A 340 -2.83 3.86 2.96
C PHE A 340 -3.62 4.99 3.58
N GLY A 341 -3.25 5.41 4.79
CA GLY A 341 -4.06 6.37 5.55
C GLY A 341 -5.32 5.73 6.14
N PHE A 342 -6.16 6.53 6.79
CA PHE A 342 -7.46 6.09 7.29
C PHE A 342 -8.60 6.75 6.54
N THR A 343 -9.61 5.98 6.14
CA THR A 343 -10.86 6.53 5.61
C THR A 343 -11.64 7.23 6.73
N GLU A 344 -12.70 7.96 6.37
CA GLU A 344 -13.60 8.56 7.35
C GLU A 344 -14.21 7.51 8.29
N ASP A 345 -14.64 6.36 7.76
CA ASP A 345 -15.26 5.30 8.56
C ASP A 345 -14.26 4.62 9.49
N GLU A 346 -13.03 4.37 9.03
CA GLU A 346 -11.96 3.81 9.85
C GLU A 346 -11.57 4.78 10.98
N THR A 347 -11.47 6.07 10.65
CA THR A 347 -11.19 7.13 11.62
C THR A 347 -12.30 7.23 12.66
N ARG A 348 -13.56 7.24 12.23
CA ARG A 348 -14.73 7.26 13.12
C ARG A 348 -14.75 6.05 14.04
N THR A 349 -14.41 4.87 13.53
CA THR A 349 -14.39 3.63 14.28
C THR A 349 -13.29 3.63 15.34
N LEU A 350 -12.07 4.03 14.96
CA LEU A 350 -10.95 4.19 15.88
C LEU A 350 -11.29 5.17 17.00
N LEU A 351 -11.80 6.37 16.67
CA LEU A 351 -12.11 7.38 17.69
C LEU A 351 -13.21 6.90 18.64
N LYS A 352 -14.27 6.25 18.13
CA LYS A 352 -15.34 5.69 18.96
C LYS A 352 -14.81 4.62 19.93
N ALA A 353 -13.88 3.77 19.49
CA ALA A 353 -13.25 2.76 20.35
C ALA A 353 -12.47 3.39 21.51
N HIS A 354 -11.94 4.60 21.33
CA HIS A 354 -11.23 5.36 22.35
C HIS A 354 -12.08 6.47 23.01
N HIS A 355 -13.42 6.35 22.97
CA HIS A 355 -14.36 7.31 23.58
C HIS A 355 -14.25 8.75 23.05
N LEU A 356 -13.82 8.91 21.81
CA LEU A 356 -13.73 10.19 21.10
C LEU A 356 -14.70 10.21 19.91
N GLU A 357 -14.98 11.40 19.38
CA GLU A 357 -15.85 11.61 18.23
C GLU A 357 -15.09 12.25 17.09
N LEU A 358 -15.39 11.81 15.86
CA LEU A 358 -14.97 12.51 14.65
C LEU A 358 -15.88 13.73 14.42
N ASN A 359 -15.49 14.86 15.00
CA ASN A 359 -16.17 16.15 14.85
C ASN A 359 -15.47 17.05 13.81
N GLN A 360 -16.06 18.22 13.55
CA GLN A 360 -15.54 19.16 12.55
C GLN A 360 -14.12 19.66 12.88
N ASP A 361 -13.79 19.89 14.16
CA ASP A 361 -12.46 20.35 14.56
C ASP A 361 -11.37 19.28 14.28
N VAL A 362 -11.71 18.01 14.50
CA VAL A 362 -10.84 16.87 14.18
C VAL A 362 -10.66 16.75 12.67
N LYS A 363 -11.73 16.94 11.89
CA LYS A 363 -11.64 17.01 10.43
C LYS A 363 -10.72 18.14 10.00
N GLU A 364 -10.96 19.37 10.42
CA GLU A 364 -10.12 20.52 10.05
C GLU A 364 -8.64 20.37 10.43
N MET A 365 -8.34 19.64 11.51
CA MET A 365 -6.96 19.42 11.95
C MET A 365 -6.24 18.26 11.24
N TYR A 366 -6.95 17.16 10.92
CA TYR A 366 -6.33 15.90 10.48
C TYR A 366 -6.82 15.37 9.13
N ASP A 367 -7.94 15.90 8.63
CA ASP A 367 -8.36 15.80 7.23
C ASP A 367 -7.51 16.76 6.39
N GLY A 368 -7.47 16.53 5.07
CA GLY A 368 -6.72 17.37 4.15
C GLY A 368 -5.98 16.62 3.05
N TYR A 369 -6.23 15.31 2.91
CA TYR A 369 -5.72 14.53 1.78
C TYR A 369 -6.88 13.91 1.02
N THR A 370 -6.92 14.18 -0.29
CA THR A 370 -7.81 13.48 -1.21
C THR A 370 -6.96 12.51 -2.03
N ILE A 371 -7.22 11.21 -1.89
CA ILE A 371 -6.52 10.16 -2.65
C ILE A 371 -7.54 9.43 -3.51
N GLY A 372 -7.37 9.40 -4.84
CA GLY A 372 -8.29 8.70 -5.74
C GLY A 372 -9.77 9.11 -5.55
N GLY A 373 -9.99 10.40 -5.24
CA GLY A 373 -11.32 10.98 -5.03
C GLY A 373 -11.96 10.75 -3.65
N ILE A 374 -11.27 10.13 -2.69
CA ILE A 374 -11.77 9.92 -1.32
C ILE A 374 -10.94 10.68 -0.28
N GLU A 375 -11.60 11.13 0.79
CA GLU A 375 -10.96 11.76 1.94
C GLU A 375 -10.18 10.73 2.75
N ILE A 376 -8.91 11.03 3.02
CA ILE A 376 -8.00 10.17 3.77
C ILE A 376 -7.32 10.98 4.87
N TYR A 377 -7.41 10.47 6.09
CA TYR A 377 -6.85 11.05 7.29
C TYR A 377 -5.44 10.53 7.53
N ASN A 378 -4.58 11.40 8.10
CA ASN A 378 -3.22 11.02 8.48
C ASN A 378 -3.22 10.06 9.69
N PRO A 379 -2.75 8.81 9.56
CA PRO A 379 -2.78 7.82 10.64
C PRO A 379 -2.05 8.28 11.89
N TRP A 380 -0.85 8.86 11.75
CA TRP A 380 -0.06 9.28 12.89
C TRP A 380 -0.77 10.33 13.74
N SER A 381 -1.39 11.32 13.11
CA SER A 381 -2.14 12.35 13.81
C SER A 381 -3.38 11.79 14.49
N VAL A 382 -4.18 10.97 13.79
CA VAL A 382 -5.39 10.37 14.35
C VAL A 382 -5.06 9.41 15.50
N LEU A 383 -4.02 8.58 15.37
CA LEU A 383 -3.57 7.68 16.43
C LEU A 383 -3.09 8.46 17.67
N ASN A 384 -2.31 9.52 17.49
CA ASN A 384 -1.89 10.37 18.62
C ASN A 384 -3.08 11.07 19.30
N TYR A 385 -4.08 11.49 18.51
CA TYR A 385 -5.31 12.05 19.06
C TYR A 385 -6.13 11.01 19.82
N ALA A 386 -6.25 9.80 19.28
CA ALA A 386 -6.92 8.67 19.93
C ALA A 386 -6.27 8.30 21.27
N ASP A 387 -4.94 8.30 21.32
CA ASP A 387 -4.16 7.99 22.53
C ASP A 387 -4.23 9.09 23.60
N LYS A 388 -4.10 10.37 23.18
CA LYS A 388 -3.96 11.50 24.13
C LYS A 388 -5.27 12.19 24.46
N GLY A 389 -6.29 12.07 23.61
CA GLY A 389 -7.54 12.84 23.69
C GLY A 389 -7.39 14.35 23.49
N VAL A 390 -6.21 14.83 23.09
CA VAL A 390 -5.90 16.26 22.91
C VAL A 390 -5.71 16.57 21.44
N LEU A 391 -6.51 17.49 20.91
CA LEU A 391 -6.37 18.01 19.56
C LEU A 391 -5.10 18.87 19.47
N ALA A 392 -4.10 18.42 18.73
CA ALA A 392 -2.82 19.09 18.56
C ALA A 392 -2.18 18.77 17.21
N SER A 393 -1.22 19.60 16.79
CA SER A 393 -0.51 19.45 15.53
C SER A 393 0.60 18.37 15.59
N TYR A 394 0.21 17.10 15.63
CA TYR A 394 1.12 15.95 15.74
C TYR A 394 2.04 15.75 14.52
N TRP A 395 1.76 16.41 13.40
CA TRP A 395 2.52 16.27 12.15
C TRP A 395 3.78 17.17 12.10
N ILE A 396 3.80 18.30 12.81
CA ILE A 396 4.81 19.38 12.65
C ILE A 396 6.24 18.87 12.92
N ASN A 397 6.42 17.93 13.84
CA ASN A 397 7.75 17.45 14.23
C ASN A 397 8.22 16.21 13.46
N THR A 398 7.52 15.81 12.39
CA THR A 398 7.78 14.53 11.71
C THR A 398 8.74 14.61 10.52
N GLY A 399 9.26 15.80 10.18
CA GLY A 399 10.12 15.99 9.02
C GLY A 399 10.91 17.30 8.99
N SER A 400 12.10 17.28 8.37
CA SER A 400 12.87 18.50 8.09
C SER A 400 12.23 19.33 6.98
N ASN A 401 12.19 20.65 7.18
CA ASN A 401 11.77 21.65 6.19
C ASN A 401 12.93 22.13 5.29
N GLU A 402 14.13 21.54 5.40
CA GLU A 402 15.31 21.94 4.63
C GLU A 402 15.06 22.03 3.13
N VAL A 403 14.36 21.06 2.55
CA VAL A 403 14.01 21.06 1.12
C VAL A 403 13.14 22.27 0.77
N VAL A 404 12.16 22.60 1.61
CA VAL A 404 11.29 23.77 1.41
C VAL A 404 12.09 25.07 1.56
N CYS A 405 13.00 25.16 2.53
CA CYS A 405 13.88 26.31 2.67
C CYS A 405 14.78 26.50 1.44
N GLN A 406 15.46 25.44 0.99
CA GLN A 406 16.29 25.45 -0.22
C GLN A 406 15.48 25.82 -1.47
N LEU A 407 14.23 25.37 -1.56
CA LEU A 407 13.30 25.77 -2.62
C LEU A 407 12.98 27.25 -2.56
N LEU A 408 12.57 27.75 -1.41
CA LEU A 408 12.21 29.14 -1.24
C LEU A 408 13.40 30.05 -1.56
N GLU A 409 14.61 29.70 -1.14
CA GLU A 409 15.84 30.42 -1.48
C GLU A 409 16.03 30.56 -3.00
N LYS A 410 15.95 29.43 -3.72
CA LYS A 410 16.15 29.33 -5.18
C LYS A 410 14.93 29.76 -6.00
N SER A 411 13.77 29.92 -5.38
CA SER A 411 12.51 30.21 -6.07
C SER A 411 12.49 31.61 -6.68
N SER A 412 11.68 31.78 -7.73
CA SER A 412 11.47 33.08 -8.36
C SER A 412 10.84 34.08 -7.40
N ASN A 413 11.05 35.38 -7.66
CA ASN A 413 10.41 36.45 -6.89
C ASN A 413 8.87 36.37 -6.91
N LYS A 414 8.28 35.74 -7.94
CA LYS A 414 6.84 35.49 -8.00
C LYS A 414 6.40 34.52 -6.91
N VAL A 415 7.09 33.38 -6.77
CA VAL A 415 6.79 32.37 -5.74
C VAL A 415 6.97 32.96 -4.34
N LYS A 416 8.04 33.73 -4.12
CA LYS A 416 8.26 34.42 -2.83
C LYS A 416 7.12 35.36 -2.46
N LYS A 417 6.60 36.15 -3.41
CA LYS A 417 5.44 37.02 -3.19
C LYS A 417 4.17 36.24 -2.90
N GLN A 418 3.91 35.17 -3.66
CA GLN A 418 2.75 34.29 -3.42
C GLN A 418 2.83 33.65 -2.03
N TYR A 419 4.02 33.24 -1.58
CA TYR A 419 4.21 32.69 -0.25
C TYR A 419 3.92 33.71 0.86
N VAL A 420 4.32 34.98 0.68
CA VAL A 420 3.95 36.06 1.62
C VAL A 420 2.43 36.29 1.61
N GLU A 421 1.81 36.31 0.44
CA GLU A 421 0.35 36.44 0.32
C GLU A 421 -0.40 35.31 1.04
N LEU A 422 0.11 34.07 0.96
CA LEU A 422 -0.41 32.93 1.70
C LEU A 422 -0.33 33.14 3.22
N LEU A 423 0.79 33.67 3.72
CA LEU A 423 0.94 33.95 5.15
C LEU A 423 -0.01 35.06 5.63
N GLU A 424 -0.29 36.06 4.79
CA GLU A 424 -1.16 37.19 5.13
C GLU A 424 -2.66 36.84 5.04
N LYS A 425 -3.05 36.07 4.01
CA LYS A 425 -4.46 35.80 3.69
C LYS A 425 -4.95 34.44 4.17
N GLY A 426 -4.05 33.54 4.54
CA GLY A 426 -4.36 32.15 4.87
C GLY A 426 -4.61 31.25 3.67
N GLU A 427 -4.93 31.81 2.50
CA GLU A 427 -5.14 31.06 1.25
C GLU A 427 -4.65 31.82 0.01
N ILE A 428 -4.21 31.06 -0.99
CA ILE A 428 -3.90 31.57 -2.34
C ILE A 428 -4.30 30.54 -3.40
N LYS A 429 -4.55 31.00 -4.62
CA LYS A 429 -4.72 30.13 -5.79
C LYS A 429 -3.42 30.04 -6.57
N VAL A 430 -2.93 28.82 -6.78
CA VAL A 430 -1.73 28.52 -7.55
C VAL A 430 -2.03 27.43 -8.57
N ASN A 431 -1.31 27.44 -9.68
CA ASN A 431 -1.31 26.32 -10.61
C ASN A 431 -0.26 25.31 -10.13
N CYS A 432 -0.69 24.08 -9.88
CA CYS A 432 0.19 22.99 -9.46
C CYS A 432 0.25 21.92 -10.55
N ILE A 433 1.46 21.44 -10.85
CA ILE A 433 1.66 20.23 -11.65
C ILE A 433 1.84 19.09 -10.64
N LEU A 434 0.79 18.31 -10.43
CA LEU A 434 0.77 17.25 -9.40
C LEU A 434 1.65 16.06 -9.74
N GLU A 435 1.92 15.85 -11.04
CA GLU A 435 2.82 14.80 -11.54
C GLU A 435 4.29 15.24 -11.59
N GLY A 436 4.56 16.54 -11.39
CA GLY A 436 5.90 17.11 -11.55
C GLY A 436 6.84 16.69 -10.42
N ALA A 437 7.99 16.11 -10.76
CA ALA A 437 9.03 15.88 -9.78
C ALA A 437 9.85 17.15 -9.57
N TYR A 438 10.24 17.41 -8.32
CA TYR A 438 11.09 18.55 -7.91
C TYR A 438 12.25 18.85 -8.87
N VAL A 439 12.90 17.81 -9.38
CA VAL A 439 14.13 17.90 -10.17
C VAL A 439 13.88 18.31 -11.62
N GLU A 440 12.65 18.15 -12.13
CA GLU A 440 12.27 18.53 -13.51
C GLU A 440 12.30 20.06 -13.71
N LEU A 441 11.99 20.83 -12.67
CA LEU A 441 11.92 22.29 -12.74
C LEU A 441 13.28 23.01 -12.72
N HIS A 442 14.40 22.28 -12.58
CA HIS A 442 15.75 22.84 -12.73
C HIS A 442 16.34 22.57 -14.13
N GLY A 443 15.64 21.81 -14.99
CA GLY A 443 15.94 21.68 -16.42
C GLY A 443 15.12 22.62 -17.32
N ALA A 444 14.03 23.18 -16.80
CA ALA A 444 13.16 24.11 -17.51
C ALA A 444 13.38 25.56 -17.02
N THR A 445 14.53 26.13 -17.36
CA THR A 445 14.69 27.60 -17.46
C THR A 445 14.25 28.08 -18.83
#